data_AF-A0A7M3TE83-F1
#
_entry.id   AF-A0A7M3TE83-F1
#
_cell.length_a   1.000
_cell.length_b   1.000
_cell.length_c   1.000
_cell.angle_alpha   90.00
_cell.angle_beta   90.00
_cell.angle_gamma   90.00
#
_symmetry.space_group_name_H-M   'P 1'
#
loop_
_entity.id
_entity.type
_entity.pdbx_description
1 polymer ?
#
loop_
_entity_poly.entity_id
_entity_poly.type
_entity_poly.pdbx_seq_one_letter_code
_entity_poly.pdbx_strand_id
1 'polypeptide(L)' 'MKTLNFEKLYSDFTNIFDLCRYSNESLEEEIIRRVKEDNITQGMFLFRFRLVIFKFEVTDDSIEYIGYEK' A
#
# COMPACT_ATOMS: atom_id res chain seq x y z
N MET A 1 -1.98 -6.19 -12.64
CA MET A 1 -0.97 -5.76 -11.64
C MET A 1 -0.83 -6.84 -10.59
N LYS A 2 0.39 -7.32 -10.39
CA LYS A 2 0.79 -8.16 -9.27
C LYS A 2 1.14 -7.29 -8.06
N THR A 3 0.89 -7.75 -6.85
CA THR A 3 1.29 -7.07 -5.62
C THR A 3 2.56 -7.73 -5.06
N LEU A 4 3.54 -6.92 -4.69
CA LEU A 4 4.84 -7.38 -4.18
C LEU A 4 5.08 -6.80 -2.78
N ASN A 5 5.52 -7.63 -1.85
CA ASN A 5 5.80 -7.28 -0.45
C ASN A 5 4.57 -6.82 0.37
N PHE A 6 3.35 -7.16 -0.03
CA PHE A 6 2.13 -6.76 0.71
C PHE A 6 1.99 -7.46 2.07
N GLU A 7 2.58 -8.64 2.26
CA GLU A 7 2.70 -9.24 3.61
C GLU A 7 3.47 -8.33 4.58
N LYS A 8 4.55 -7.69 4.09
CA LYS A 8 5.32 -6.71 4.87
C LYS A 8 4.51 -5.44 5.10
N LEU A 9 3.77 -4.95 4.10
CA LEU A 9 2.83 -3.83 4.26
C LEU A 9 1.86 -4.11 5.41
N TYR A 10 1.23 -5.29 5.42
CA TYR A 10 0.27 -5.65 6.44
C TYR A 10 0.90 -5.73 7.84
N SER A 11 2.09 -6.32 7.95
CA SER A 11 2.84 -6.34 9.21
C SER A 11 3.19 -4.93 9.69
N ASP A 12 3.73 -4.07 8.82
CA ASP A 12 4.05 -2.69 9.16
C ASP A 12 2.81 -1.90 9.57
N PHE A 13 1.71 -2.06 8.81
CA PHE A 13 0.44 -1.40 9.09
C PHE A 13 -0.14 -1.79 10.45
N THR A 14 -0.22 -3.09 10.75
CA THR A 14 -0.78 -3.61 12.00
C THR A 14 0.13 -3.34 13.21
N ASN A 15 1.45 -3.28 13.03
CA ASN A 15 2.39 -2.86 14.07
C ASN A 15 2.22 -1.39 14.47
N ILE A 16 1.79 -0.53 13.54
CA ILE A 16 1.56 0.90 13.79
C ILE A 16 0.12 1.16 14.24
N PHE A 17 -0.83 0.44 13.66
CA PHE A 17 -2.27 0.63 13.86
C PHE A 17 -2.90 -0.68 14.36
N ASP A 18 -2.48 -1.12 15.53
CA ASP A 18 -2.93 -2.36 16.19
C ASP A 18 -4.45 -2.47 16.38
N LEU A 19 -5.14 -1.33 16.54
CA LEU A 19 -6.60 -1.24 16.67
C LEU A 19 -7.34 -1.14 15.33
N CYS A 20 -6.64 -1.05 14.19
CA CYS A 20 -7.29 -1.00 12.88
C CYS A 20 -7.70 -2.39 12.40
N ARG A 21 -8.98 -2.53 12.04
CA ARG A 21 -9.58 -3.80 11.59
C ARG A 21 -9.39 -4.11 10.11
N TYR A 22 -8.32 -3.61 9.48
CA TYR A 22 -8.03 -4.01 8.12
C TYR A 22 -7.59 -5.48 8.13
N SER A 23 -8.18 -6.30 7.27
CA SER A 23 -7.56 -7.57 6.88
C SER A 23 -6.44 -7.28 5.87
N ASN A 24 -5.54 -8.24 5.67
CA ASN A 24 -4.50 -8.14 4.65
C ASN A 24 -5.12 -7.89 3.27
N GLU A 25 -6.15 -8.67 2.92
CA GLU A 25 -6.88 -8.57 1.65
C GLU A 25 -7.54 -7.19 1.47
N SER A 26 -8.25 -6.67 2.49
CA SER A 26 -8.90 -5.36 2.37
C SER A 26 -7.90 -4.21 2.26
N LEU A 27 -6.72 -4.33 2.86
CA LEU A 27 -5.67 -3.34 2.71
C LEU A 27 -5.08 -3.40 1.30
N GLU A 28 -4.83 -4.61 0.80
CA GLU A 28 -4.33 -4.83 -0.55
C GLU A 28 -5.27 -4.26 -1.62
N GLU A 29 -6.56 -4.61 -1.53
CA GLU A 29 -7.59 -4.13 -2.47
C GLU A 29 -7.70 -2.61 -2.47
N GLU A 30 -7.60 -1.96 -1.31
CA GLU A 30 -7.65 -0.49 -1.21
C GLU A 30 -6.48 0.17 -1.95
N ILE A 31 -5.26 -0.38 -1.82
CA ILE A 31 -4.09 0.14 -2.54
C ILE A 31 -4.25 -0.05 -4.05
N ILE A 32 -4.64 -1.25 -4.49
CA ILE A 32 -4.87 -1.52 -5.92
C ILE A 32 -5.95 -0.60 -6.48
N ARG A 33 -7.05 -0.42 -5.74
CA ARG A 33 -8.17 0.44 -6.12
C ARG A 33 -7.70 1.88 -6.31
N ARG A 34 -6.96 2.44 -5.36
CA ARG A 34 -6.47 3.82 -5.46
C ARG A 34 -5.47 4.04 -6.58
N VAL A 35 -4.52 3.12 -6.77
CA VAL A 35 -3.56 3.20 -7.88
C VAL A 35 -4.29 3.24 -9.23
N LYS A 36 -5.34 2.44 -9.38
CA LYS A 36 -6.19 2.44 -10.58
C LYS A 36 -7.03 3.72 -10.73
N GLU A 37 -7.66 4.18 -9.64
CA GLU A 37 -8.47 5.41 -9.63
C GLU A 37 -7.63 6.64 -10.00
N ASP A 38 -6.39 6.70 -9.52
CA ASP A 38 -5.43 7.79 -9.81
C ASP A 38 -4.72 7.61 -11.17
N ASN A 39 -5.05 6.53 -11.93
CA ASN A 39 -4.42 6.17 -13.21
C ASN A 39 -2.89 6.14 -13.17
N ILE A 40 -2.31 5.69 -12.05
CA ILE A 40 -0.86 5.60 -11.89
C ILE A 40 -0.40 4.32 -12.58
N THR A 41 0.28 4.47 -13.72
CA THR A 41 0.84 3.35 -14.48
C THR A 41 2.31 3.12 -14.19
N GLN A 42 3.06 4.17 -13.85
CA GLN A 42 4.47 4.09 -13.46
C GLN A 42 4.83 5.17 -12.43
N GLY A 43 5.75 4.85 -11.52
CA GLY A 43 6.32 5.80 -10.56
C GLY A 43 5.89 5.55 -9.12
N MET A 44 5.93 6.60 -8.29
CA MET A 44 5.68 6.48 -6.85
C MET A 44 4.22 6.74 -6.50
N PHE A 45 3.58 5.78 -5.82
CA PHE A 45 2.30 5.96 -5.16
C PHE A 45 2.48 6.13 -3.64
N LEU A 46 1.77 7.10 -3.06
CA LEU A 46 1.85 7.44 -1.65
C LEU A 46 0.47 7.28 -1.00
N PHE A 47 0.34 6.25 -0.17
CA PHE A 47 -0.87 6.03 0.63
C PHE A 47 -0.71 6.67 2.01
N ARG A 48 -1.43 7.77 2.23
CA ARG A 48 -1.46 8.44 3.54
C ARG A 48 -2.55 7.83 4.41
N PHE A 49 -2.16 7.32 5.57
CA PHE A 49 -3.09 6.86 6.60
C PHE A 49 -2.71 7.49 7.94
N ARG A 50 -3.57 8.37 8.44
CA ARG A 50 -3.27 9.22 9.62
C ARG A 50 -1.94 9.97 9.41
N LEU A 51 -0.99 9.81 10.33
CA LEU A 51 0.33 10.46 10.31
C LEU A 51 1.38 9.65 9.55
N VAL A 52 1.03 8.52 8.94
CA VAL A 52 2.00 7.64 8.27
C VAL A 52 1.78 7.63 6.76
N ILE A 53 2.88 7.70 6.02
CA ILE A 53 2.90 7.63 4.56
C ILE A 53 3.50 6.29 4.15
N PHE A 54 2.67 5.39 3.63
CA PHE A 54 3.11 4.14 3.02
C PHE A 54 3.47 4.40 1.56
N LYS A 55 4.61 3.87 1.13
CA LYS A 55 5.21 4.14 -0.17
C LYS A 55 5.16 2.90 -1.04
N PHE A 56 4.84 3.11 -2.30
CA PHE A 56 4.74 2.05 -3.30
C PHE A 56 5.44 2.47 -4.58
N GLU A 57 6.22 1.57 -5.15
CA GLU A 57 6.69 1.68 -6.52
C GLU A 57 5.68 0.98 -7.44
N VAL A 58 5.18 1.71 -8.43
CA VAL A 58 4.19 1.22 -9.40
C VAL A 58 4.88 1.09 -10.74
N THR A 59 4.62 -0.04 -11.39
CA THR A 59 4.96 -0.30 -12.78
C THR A 59 3.69 -0.77 -13.51
N ASP A 60 3.78 -0.93 -14.83
CA ASP A 60 2.64 -1.43 -15.61
C ASP A 60 2.18 -2.83 -15.15
N ASP A 61 3.11 -3.61 -14.59
CA ASP A 61 2.88 -5.00 -14.20
C ASP A 61 2.72 -5.22 -12.70
N SER A 62 3.23 -4.32 -11.85
CA SER A 62 3.30 -4.52 -10.41
C SER A 62 3.06 -3.27 -9.57
N ILE A 63 2.62 -3.50 -8.33
CA ILE A 63 2.65 -2.55 -7.24
C ILE A 63 3.51 -3.17 -6.15
N GLU A 64 4.66 -2.57 -5.87
CA GLU A 64 5.58 -3.02 -4.84
C GLU A 64 5.53 -2.10 -3.63
N TYR A 65 5.29 -2.67 -2.45
CA TYR A 65 5.44 -1.95 -1.20
C TYR A 65 6.93 -1.79 -0.84
N ILE A 66 7.39 -0.54 -0.67
CA ILE A 66 8.81 -0.25 -0.40
C ILE A 66 9.08 0.21 1.05
N GLY A 67 8.05 0.58 1.80
CA GLY A 67 8.18 0.99 3.21
C GLY A 67 7.25 2.14 3.60
N TYR A 68 7.49 2.72 4.78
CA TYR A 68 6.70 3.85 5.30
C TYR A 68 7.56 4.93 5.96
N GLU A 69 7.02 6.14 6.05
CA GLU A 69 7.56 7.27 6.82
C GLU A 69 6.52 7.78 7.82
N LYS A 70 6.98 8.25 8.98
CA LYS A 70 6.17 8.88 10.03
C LYS A 70 6.30 10.40 9.99
#